data_AF-A0A5K8AKJ2-F1
#
_entry.id   AF-A0A5K8AKJ2-F1
#
_cell.length_a   1.000
_cell.length_b   1.000
_cell.length_c   1.000
_cell.angle_alpha   90.00
_cell.angle_beta   90.00
_cell.angle_gamma   90.00
#
_symmetry.space_group_name_H-M   'P 1'
#
loop_
_entity.id
_entity.type
_entity.pdbx_description
1 polymer ?
#
loop_
_entity_poly.entity_id
_entity_poly.type
_entity_poly.pdbx_seq_one_letter_code
_entity_poly.pdbx_strand_id
1 'polypeptide(L)'
;MAMPTFFPLYPGQKMSIGAIEAFANFGCIATGILQIIALNFHETIWKKYARWLRTVTATVPSEEVVKSVIQQAAIVIMRFRFVSVKQDATQYIISSKNLSR
;
A
#
# COMPACT_ATOMS: atom_id res chain seq x y z
N MET A 1 25.98 -32.02 2.63
CA MET A 1 26.02 -30.67 2.04
C MET A 1 25.80 -29.69 3.18
N ALA A 2 26.89 -29.17 3.75
CA ALA A 2 26.85 -28.34 4.95
C ALA A 2 26.44 -26.92 4.56
N MET A 3 25.36 -26.42 5.18
CA MET A 3 24.99 -25.01 5.11
C MET A 3 26.16 -24.17 5.64
N PRO A 4 26.62 -23.10 4.98
CA PRO A 4 27.67 -22.26 5.52
C PRO A 4 27.13 -21.61 6.81
N THR A 5 27.72 -21.99 7.94
CA THR A 5 27.53 -21.29 9.22
C THR A 5 28.03 -19.87 9.03
N PHE A 6 27.07 -18.97 8.85
CA PHE A 6 27.23 -17.53 8.83
C PHE A 6 28.14 -17.13 10.01
N PHE A 7 29.27 -16.46 9.71
CA PHE A 7 30.23 -15.95 10.68
C PHE A 7 29.52 -15.29 11.88
N PRO A 8 30.06 -15.38 13.12
CA PRO A 8 29.41 -14.78 14.29
C PRO A 8 29.26 -13.27 14.08
N LEU A 9 27.99 -12.84 13.94
CA LEU A 9 27.63 -11.44 13.79
C LEU A 9 28.02 -10.65 15.03
N TYR A 10 28.85 -9.63 14.85
CA TYR A 10 29.09 -8.61 15.86
C TYR A 10 27.75 -8.02 16.34
N PRO A 11 27.60 -7.67 17.63
CA PRO A 11 26.32 -7.28 18.22
C PRO A 11 25.63 -6.12 17.47
N GLY A 12 26.40 -5.19 16.90
CA GLY A 12 25.85 -4.10 16.07
C GLY A 12 25.23 -4.56 14.74
N GLN A 13 25.69 -5.66 14.15
CA GLN A 13 25.17 -6.19 12.88
C GLN A 13 23.90 -7.03 13.06
N LYS A 14 23.66 -7.58 14.26
CA LYS A 14 22.46 -8.38 14.56
C LYS A 14 21.16 -7.58 14.48
N MET A 15 21.16 -6.34 14.98
CA MET A 15 20.00 -5.44 14.88
C MET A 15 19.71 -5.06 13.44
N SER A 16 20.75 -4.77 12.65
CA SER A 16 20.60 -4.43 11.23
C SER A 16 19.99 -5.57 10.43
N ILE A 17 20.46 -6.80 10.65
CA ILE A 17 19.92 -7.98 9.96
C ILE A 17 18.49 -8.30 10.38
N GLY A 18 18.16 -8.21 11.67
CA GLY A 18 16.77 -8.38 12.11
C GLY A 18 15.81 -7.34 11.51
N ALA A 19 16.26 -6.09 11.35
CA ALA A 19 15.48 -5.06 10.66
C ALA A 19 15.32 -5.35 9.16
N ILE A 20 16.38 -5.84 8.50
CA ILE A 20 16.35 -6.24 7.09
C ILE A 20 15.40 -7.42 6.87
N GLU A 21 15.47 -8.46 7.71
CA GLU A 21 14.59 -9.63 7.65
C GLU A 21 13.12 -9.25 7.85
N ALA A 22 12.83 -8.41 8.84
CA ALA A 22 11.47 -7.90 9.06
C ALA A 22 10.97 -7.11 7.85
N PHE A 23 11.78 -6.23 7.28
CA PHE A 23 11.42 -5.47 6.08
C PHE A 23 11.16 -6.38 4.88
N ALA A 24 12.02 -7.37 4.65
CA ALA A 24 11.87 -8.33 3.55
C ALA A 24 10.59 -9.16 3.70
N ASN A 25 10.28 -9.64 4.91
CA ASN A 25 9.05 -10.38 5.18
C ASN A 25 7.79 -9.54 4.93
N PHE A 26 7.78 -8.28 5.37
CA PHE A 26 6.69 -7.36 5.08
C PHE A 26 6.55 -7.09 3.57
N GLY A 27 7.67 -6.89 2.89
CA GLY A 27 7.70 -6.73 1.43
C GLY A 27 7.10 -7.94 0.72
N CYS A 28 7.48 -9.15 1.14
CA CYS A 28 6.97 -10.41 0.58
C CYS A 28 5.46 -10.58 0.80
N ILE A 29 4.95 -10.25 1.99
CA ILE A 29 3.51 -10.31 2.29
C ILE A 29 2.75 -9.28 1.43
N ALA A 30 3.26 -8.05 1.33
CA ALA A 30 2.65 -7.01 0.51
C ALA A 30 2.60 -7.42 -0.97
N THR A 31 3.71 -7.90 -1.52
CA THR A 31 3.80 -8.42 -2.89
C THR A 31 2.84 -9.59 -3.11
N GLY A 32 2.77 -10.55 -2.19
CA GLY A 32 1.84 -11.68 -2.29
C GLY A 32 0.37 -11.24 -2.35
N ILE A 33 -0.01 -10.25 -1.55
CA ILE A 33 -1.35 -9.64 -1.59
C ILE A 33 -1.59 -8.97 -2.95
N LEU A 34 -0.60 -8.24 -3.49
CA LEU A 34 -0.69 -7.63 -4.82
C LEU A 34 -0.87 -8.69 -5.92
N GLN A 35 -0.19 -9.83 -5.85
CA GLN A 35 -0.37 -10.95 -6.79
C GLN A 35 -1.80 -11.52 -6.74
N ILE A 36 -2.34 -11.74 -5.54
CA ILE A 36 -3.69 -12.27 -5.35
C ILE A 36 -4.73 -11.30 -5.96
N ILE A 37 -4.52 -10.00 -5.76
CA ILE A 37 -5.38 -8.95 -6.34
C ILE A 37 -5.24 -8.91 -7.87
N ALA A 38 -4.01 -9.06 -8.39
CA ALA A 38 -3.75 -9.10 -9.84
C ALA A 38 -4.53 -10.24 -10.52
N LEU A 39 -4.60 -11.42 -9.89
CA LEU A 39 -5.30 -12.58 -10.43
C LEU A 39 -6.82 -12.44 -10.33
N ASN A 40 -7.34 -12.04 -9.16
CA ASN A 40 -8.78 -11.97 -8.91
C ASN A 40 -9.48 -10.79 -9.59
N PHE A 41 -8.78 -9.65 -9.76
CA PHE A 41 -9.40 -8.39 -10.22
C PHE A 41 -8.74 -7.80 -11.47
N HIS A 42 -8.09 -8.62 -12.30
CA HIS A 42 -7.39 -8.19 -13.51
C HIS A 42 -8.24 -7.26 -14.40
N GLU A 43 -9.50 -7.60 -14.68
CA GLU A 43 -10.40 -6.76 -15.51
C GLU A 43 -10.65 -5.37 -14.92
N THR A 44 -10.89 -5.30 -13.60
CA THR A 44 -11.17 -4.04 -12.90
C THR A 44 -9.93 -3.15 -12.84
N ILE A 45 -8.75 -3.76 -12.71
CA ILE A 45 -7.46 -3.06 -12.72
C ILE A 45 -7.21 -2.46 -14.10
N TRP A 46 -7.41 -3.24 -15.17
CA TRP A 46 -7.29 -2.75 -16.55
C TRP A 46 -8.25 -1.59 -16.84
N LYS A 47 -9.50 -1.66 -16.37
CA LYS A 47 -10.48 -0.58 -16.53
C LYS A 47 -10.10 0.70 -15.77
N LYS A 48 -9.44 0.59 -14.62
CA LYS A 48 -9.03 1.74 -13.79
C LYS A 48 -7.64 2.28 -14.13
N TYR A 49 -6.82 1.53 -14.86
CA TYR A 49 -5.47 1.96 -15.20
C TYR A 49 -5.51 3.03 -16.30
N ALA A 50 -5.48 4.31 -15.87
CA ALA A 50 -5.57 5.46 -16.75
C ALA A 50 -4.22 5.90 -17.38
N ARG A 51 -3.16 5.09 -17.24
CA ARG A 51 -1.84 5.40 -17.79
C ARG A 51 -1.64 4.63 -19.10
N TRP A 52 -1.09 5.30 -20.10
CA TRP A 52 -0.96 4.70 -21.43
C TRP A 52 0.13 3.62 -21.44
N LEU A 53 -0.25 2.37 -21.74
CA LEU A 53 0.67 1.27 -21.98
C LEU A 53 0.84 1.12 -23.49
N ARG A 54 2.08 1.27 -24.00
CA ARG A 54 2.41 1.10 -25.43
C ARG A 54 2.04 -0.30 -25.95
N THR A 55 2.16 -1.32 -25.11
CA THR A 55 1.83 -2.71 -25.40
C THR A 55 1.27 -3.38 -24.14
N VAL A 56 0.02 -3.83 -24.20
CA VAL A 56 -0.56 -4.71 -23.16
C VAL A 56 -0.23 -6.14 -23.58
N THR A 57 0.90 -6.67 -23.11
CA THR A 57 1.40 -7.99 -23.54
C THR A 57 0.91 -9.15 -22.67
N ALA A 58 0.34 -8.87 -21.49
CA ALA A 58 -0.10 -9.89 -20.54
C ALA A 58 -1.54 -9.65 -20.08
N THR A 59 -2.34 -10.73 -20.02
CA THR A 59 -3.70 -10.74 -19.46
C THR A 59 -3.72 -10.41 -17.97
N VAL A 60 -2.70 -10.85 -17.24
CA VAL A 60 -2.50 -10.55 -15.82
C VAL A 60 -1.63 -9.30 -15.69
N PRO A 61 -2.09 -8.24 -15.01
CA PRO A 61 -1.31 -7.03 -14.82
C PRO A 61 -0.10 -7.30 -13.92
N SER A 62 1.01 -6.60 -14.16
CA SER A 62 2.19 -6.67 -13.29
C SER A 62 1.89 -6.05 -11.92
N GLU A 63 2.62 -6.48 -10.88
CA GLU A 63 2.46 -5.96 -9.52
C GLU A 63 2.58 -4.42 -9.46
N GLU A 64 3.43 -3.83 -10.29
CA GLU A 64 3.59 -2.36 -10.37
C GLU A 64 2.34 -1.66 -10.90
N VAL A 65 1.65 -2.26 -11.87
CA VAL A 65 0.37 -1.76 -12.40
C VAL A 65 -0.70 -1.84 -11.31
N VAL A 66 -0.77 -2.98 -10.62
CA VAL A 66 -1.71 -3.18 -9.50
C VAL A 66 -1.44 -2.18 -8.38
N LYS A 67 -0.18 -2.00 -7.99
CA LYS A 67 0.26 -1.01 -7.00
C LYS A 67 -0.15 0.40 -7.39
N SER A 68 0.04 0.77 -8.66
CA SER A 68 -0.29 2.11 -9.16
C SER A 68 -1.79 2.39 -9.08
N VAL A 69 -2.63 1.42 -9.46
CA VAL A 69 -4.10 1.54 -9.38
C VAL A 69 -4.57 1.60 -7.93
N ILE A 70 -4.02 0.75 -7.06
CA ILE A 70 -4.35 0.75 -5.62
C ILE A 70 -3.92 2.07 -4.97
N GLN A 71 -2.73 2.59 -5.30
CA GLN A 71 -2.26 3.88 -4.78
C GLN A 71 -3.19 5.02 -5.19
N GLN A 72 -3.63 5.06 -6.44
CA GLN A 72 -4.60 6.06 -6.89
C GLN A 72 -5.92 5.93 -6.12
N ALA A 73 -6.44 4.72 -5.96
CA ALA A 73 -7.67 4.47 -5.20
C ALA A 73 -7.52 4.86 -3.72
N ALA A 74 -6.41 4.47 -3.08
CA ALA A 74 -6.12 4.75 -1.68
C ALA A 74 -5.96 6.25 -1.41
N ILE A 75 -5.27 6.98 -2.30
CA ILE A 75 -5.15 8.44 -2.19
C ILE A 75 -6.52 9.10 -2.29
N VAL A 76 -7.37 8.67 -3.23
CA VAL A 76 -8.74 9.22 -3.36
C VAL A 76 -9.57 8.94 -2.11
N ILE A 77 -9.54 7.71 -1.58
CA ILE A 77 -10.26 7.32 -0.36
C ILE A 77 -9.75 8.09 0.85
N MET A 78 -8.44 8.21 1.01
CA MET A 78 -7.83 8.91 2.14
C MET A 78 -8.12 10.40 2.08
N ARG A 79 -8.09 10.99 0.88
CA ARG A 79 -8.45 12.39 0.65
C ARG A 79 -9.94 12.65 0.92
N PHE A 80 -10.81 11.74 0.49
CA PHE A 80 -12.25 11.82 0.77
C PHE A 80 -12.52 11.73 2.27
N ARG A 81 -11.92 10.74 2.96
CA ARG A 81 -12.10 10.57 4.41
C ARG A 81 -11.59 11.76 5.21
N PHE A 82 -10.48 12.37 4.79
CA PHE A 82 -9.96 13.58 5.43
C PHE A 82 -10.88 14.79 5.24
N VAL A 83 -11.46 14.96 4.05
CA VAL A 83 -12.43 16.04 3.77
C VAL A 83 -13.70 15.86 4.59
N SER A 84 -14.25 14.64 4.67
CA SER A 84 -15.44 14.36 5.48
C SER A 84 -15.20 14.70 6.95
N VAL A 85 -14.11 14.18 7.55
CA VAL A 85 -13.77 14.45 8.97
C VAL A 85 -13.62 15.96 9.25
N LYS A 86 -13.08 16.73 8.31
CA LYS A 86 -12.99 18.19 8.45
C LYS A 86 -14.37 18.87 8.45
N GLN A 87 -15.30 18.43 7.60
CA GLN A 87 -16.66 19.00 7.56
C GLN A 87 -17.43 18.69 8.85
N ASP A 88 -17.34 17.46 9.36
CA ASP A 88 -17.97 17.06 10.62
C ASP A 88 -17.45 17.89 11.81
N ALA A 89 -16.13 18.03 11.92
CA ALA A 89 -15.51 18.83 12.97
C ALA A 89 -15.92 20.31 12.90
N THR A 90 -16.02 20.86 11.68
CA THR A 90 -16.42 22.27 11.47
C THR A 90 -17.87 22.49 11.90
N GLN A 91 -18.78 21.59 11.53
CA GLN A 91 -20.19 21.69 11.92
C GLN A 91 -20.41 21.53 13.42
N TYR A 92 -19.64 20.66 14.07
CA TYR A 92 -19.66 20.54 15.52
C TYR A 92 -19.24 21.85 16.21
N ILE A 93 -18.15 22.48 15.76
CA ILE A 93 -17.64 23.74 16.34
C ILE A 93 -18.64 24.89 16.12
N ILE A 94 -19.29 24.94 14.97
CA ILE A 94 -20.32 25.94 14.66
C ILE A 94 -21.55 25.71 15.56
N SER A 95 -22.03 24.46 15.66
CA SER A 95 -23.17 24.11 16.51
C SER A 95 -22.91 24.43 17.98
N SER A 96 -21.71 24.12 18.50
CA SER A 96 -21.33 24.43 19.89
C SER A 96 -21.22 25.94 20.16
N LYS A 97 -20.80 26.75 19.17
CA LYS A 97 -20.73 28.21 19.31
C LYS A 97 -22.11 28.88 19.27
N ASN A 98 -23.07 28.32 18.55
CA ASN A 98 -24.45 28.83 18.51
C ASN A 98 -25.23 28.50 19.78
N LEU A 99 -24.83 27.48 20.55
CA LEU A 99 -25.48 27.09 21.80
C LEU A 99 -25.05 27.95 23.02
N SER A 100 -23.89 28.62 22.94
CA SER A 100 -23.38 29.52 23.99
C SER A 100 -23.66 31.01 23.73
N ARG A 101 -24.44 31.33 22.70
CA ARG A 101 -25.01 32.67 22.47
C ARG A 101 -26.49 32.66 22.81
#